data_AF-A0A8T2UT36-F1
#
_entry.id   AF-A0A8T2UT36-F1
#
_cell.length_a   1.000
_cell.length_b   1.000
_cell.length_c   1.000
_cell.angle_alpha   90.00
_cell.angle_beta   90.00
_cell.angle_gamma   90.00
#
_symmetry.space_group_name_H-M   'P 1'
#
loop_
_entity.id
_entity.type
_entity.pdbx_description
1 polymer ?
#
loop_
_entity_poly.entity_id
_entity_poly.type
_entity_poly.pdbx_seq_one_letter_code
_entity_poly.pdbx_strand_id
1 'polypeptide(L)'
;MRLRSGSFRRYGALINEFSIPNGSILRPDPKRILIVYTHITNPNLFGDLPQGYVVVSPVLSMLAYDYDAAAVGRNQSVEALSVSFGSDSMTIQFAEQGPGSFMCASFDMNSVNVTYNPFQGACQVSEFGTFALVSNSSLLERGPASATTTVSGNLPSSPSHRWKIVVGSVVGVVATLALVGLFACGFTSYRRKTKFARMQYYADHGETLQTTTVGNSRVPAAGSTRTLSSIVKEYSG
;
A
#
# COMPACT_ATOMS: atom_id res chain seq x y z
N MET A 1 2.74 -14.20 6.01
CA MET A 1 3.82 -13.32 5.52
C MET A 1 4.83 -13.06 6.63
N ARG A 2 6.14 -13.06 6.35
CA ARG A 2 7.19 -12.79 7.36
C ARG A 2 7.79 -11.41 7.13
N LEU A 3 7.89 -10.60 8.18
CA LEU A 3 8.47 -9.25 8.15
C LEU A 3 9.45 -9.03 9.30
N ARG A 4 10.32 -8.02 9.20
CA ARG A 4 11.12 -7.50 10.31
C ARG A 4 10.33 -6.40 11.01
N SER A 5 10.28 -6.39 12.35
CA SER A 5 9.51 -5.38 13.11
C SER A 5 9.94 -3.95 12.76
N GLY A 6 11.25 -3.69 12.69
CA GLY A 6 11.76 -2.37 12.30
C GLY A 6 11.34 -1.91 10.89
N SER A 7 11.18 -2.83 9.94
CA SER A 7 10.68 -2.50 8.59
C SER A 7 9.18 -2.23 8.62
N PHE A 8 8.43 -3.07 9.33
CA PHE A 8 6.99 -2.91 9.52
C PHE A 8 6.68 -1.55 10.17
N ARG A 9 7.39 -1.19 11.25
CA ARG A 9 7.26 0.11 11.90
C ARG A 9 7.65 1.28 10.99
N ARG A 10 8.70 1.14 10.18
CA ARG A 10 9.18 2.25 9.34
C ARG A 10 8.29 2.52 8.13
N TYR A 11 7.74 1.47 7.53
CA TYR A 11 7.07 1.56 6.23
C TYR A 11 5.59 1.18 6.24
N GLY A 12 5.08 0.62 7.34
CA GLY A 12 3.76 0.00 7.35
C GLY A 12 3.74 -1.26 6.49
N ALA A 13 2.55 -1.65 6.04
CA ALA A 13 2.39 -2.70 5.04
C ALA A 13 1.03 -2.59 4.33
N LEU A 14 1.01 -2.94 3.04
CA LEU A 14 -0.22 -3.17 2.28
C LEU A 14 -0.34 -4.67 2.04
N ILE A 15 -1.35 -5.30 2.61
CA ILE A 15 -1.56 -6.76 2.56
C ILE A 15 -3.00 -7.01 2.11
N ASN A 16 -3.18 -7.33 0.84
CA ASN A 16 -4.50 -7.51 0.21
C ASN A 16 -5.42 -6.31 0.49
N GLU A 17 -6.53 -6.52 1.20
CA GLU A 17 -7.51 -5.48 1.55
C GLU A 17 -7.05 -4.57 2.71
N PHE A 18 -6.00 -4.95 3.43
CA PHE A 18 -5.54 -4.23 4.63
C PHE A 18 -4.40 -3.26 4.30
N SER A 19 -4.60 -1.99 4.66
CA SER A 19 -3.59 -0.94 4.62
C SER A 19 -3.19 -0.55 6.05
N ILE A 20 -1.96 -0.92 6.41
CA ILE A 20 -1.39 -0.69 7.74
C ILE A 20 -0.49 0.55 7.68
N PRO A 21 -0.75 1.58 8.51
CA PRO A 21 0.04 2.81 8.48
C PRO A 21 1.49 2.55 8.91
N ASN A 22 2.39 3.45 8.49
CA ASN A 22 3.72 3.49 9.07
C ASN A 22 3.64 3.93 10.54
N GLY A 23 4.74 3.81 11.29
CA GLY A 23 4.76 4.09 12.72
C GLY A 23 4.10 3.02 13.60
N SER A 24 3.43 2.02 13.01
CA SER A 24 2.80 0.89 13.71
C SER A 24 3.78 0.13 14.63
N ILE A 25 3.43 -0.04 15.90
CA ILE A 25 4.24 -0.74 16.91
C ILE A 25 3.48 -1.97 17.39
N LEU A 26 4.14 -3.12 17.39
CA LEU A 26 3.60 -4.37 17.94
C LEU A 26 4.03 -4.53 19.40
N ARG A 27 3.15 -5.13 20.21
CA ARG A 27 3.44 -5.46 21.61
C ARG A 27 3.08 -6.94 21.89
N PRO A 28 4.03 -7.73 22.43
CA PRO A 28 5.46 -7.41 22.58
C PRO A 28 6.15 -7.05 21.24
N ASP A 29 7.34 -6.43 21.26
CA ASP A 29 8.08 -5.98 20.05
C ASP A 29 9.14 -7.01 19.61
N PRO A 30 8.78 -8.04 18.83
CA PRO A 30 9.72 -9.07 18.42
C PRO A 30 10.65 -8.57 17.31
N LYS A 31 11.76 -9.27 17.08
CA LYS A 31 12.66 -8.94 15.96
C LYS A 31 11.99 -9.21 14.60
N ARG A 32 11.15 -10.24 14.53
CA ARG A 32 10.50 -10.74 13.31
C ARG A 32 9.05 -11.08 13.63
N ILE A 33 8.19 -10.76 12.68
CA ILE A 33 6.74 -10.94 12.83
C ILE A 33 6.23 -11.86 11.74
N LEU A 34 5.29 -12.72 12.09
CA LEU A 34 4.49 -13.52 11.18
C LEU A 34 3.09 -12.91 11.14
N ILE A 35 2.73 -12.31 10.01
CA ILE A 35 1.36 -11.85 9.77
C ILE A 35 0.60 -12.97 9.08
N VAL A 36 -0.56 -13.33 9.62
CA VAL A 36 -1.50 -14.31 9.09
C VAL A 36 -2.72 -13.56 8.59
N TYR A 37 -3.01 -13.74 7.30
CA TYR A 37 -4.19 -13.20 6.64
C TYR A 37 -5.13 -14.35 6.33
N THR A 38 -6.41 -14.18 6.64
CA THR A 38 -7.46 -15.17 6.35
C THR A 38 -8.60 -14.48 5.60
N HIS A 39 -9.09 -15.15 4.55
CA HIS A 39 -10.20 -14.70 3.74
C HIS A 39 -11.27 -15.79 3.69
N ILE A 40 -12.43 -15.52 4.26
CA ILE A 40 -13.55 -16.47 4.33
C ILE A 40 -14.67 -15.92 3.46
N THR A 41 -14.94 -16.60 2.35
CA THR A 41 -15.89 -16.15 1.32
C THR A 41 -17.33 -16.62 1.56
N ASN A 42 -17.57 -17.52 2.51
CA ASN A 42 -18.90 -18.01 2.84
C ASN A 42 -19.44 -17.27 4.07
N PRO A 43 -20.26 -16.21 3.90
CA PRO A 43 -20.79 -15.44 5.03
C PRO A 43 -21.76 -16.25 5.90
N ASN A 44 -22.36 -17.32 5.37
CA ASN A 44 -23.29 -18.18 6.12
C ASN A 44 -22.63 -18.88 7.32
N LEU A 45 -21.30 -18.94 7.38
CA LEU A 45 -20.56 -19.47 8.52
C LEU A 45 -20.70 -18.59 9.79
N PHE A 46 -21.09 -17.32 9.63
CA PHE A 46 -21.19 -16.35 10.72
C PHE A 46 -22.63 -16.14 11.20
N GLY A 47 -23.61 -16.76 10.53
CA GLY A 47 -25.03 -16.73 10.90
C GLY A 47 -25.63 -15.32 10.91
N ASP A 48 -26.82 -15.23 11.52
CA ASP A 48 -27.45 -13.95 11.82
C ASP A 48 -26.79 -13.32 13.05
N LEU A 49 -26.41 -12.06 12.94
CA LEU A 49 -25.81 -11.32 14.03
C LEU A 49 -26.90 -10.76 14.95
N PRO A 50 -26.56 -10.42 16.21
CA PRO A 50 -27.50 -9.77 17.12
C PRO A 50 -28.15 -8.54 16.48
N GLN A 51 -29.39 -8.23 16.85
CA GLN A 51 -30.11 -7.02 16.41
C GLN A 51 -30.50 -7.00 14.92
N GLY A 52 -30.54 -8.16 14.25
CA GLY A 52 -31.03 -8.28 12.88
C GLY A 52 -30.03 -7.81 11.82
N TYR A 53 -28.74 -7.85 12.13
CA TYR A 53 -27.69 -7.62 11.14
C TYR A 53 -27.30 -8.93 10.45
N VAL A 54 -26.96 -8.84 9.17
CA VAL A 54 -26.42 -9.96 8.39
C VAL A 54 -25.10 -9.58 7.76
N VAL A 55 -24.20 -10.55 7.64
CA VAL A 55 -22.91 -10.37 6.96
C VAL A 55 -23.11 -10.33 5.46
N VAL A 56 -22.60 -9.28 4.80
CA VAL A 56 -22.79 -9.03 3.36
C VAL A 56 -21.48 -8.95 2.56
N SER A 57 -20.35 -9.21 3.20
CA SER A 57 -19.05 -9.33 2.55
C SER A 57 -18.36 -10.63 2.95
N PRO A 58 -17.24 -10.99 2.29
CA PRO A 58 -16.30 -11.93 2.87
C PRO A 58 -15.85 -11.47 4.25
N VAL A 59 -15.52 -12.41 5.12
CA VAL A 59 -14.93 -12.14 6.43
C VAL A 59 -13.41 -12.19 6.29
N LEU A 60 -12.76 -11.10 6.71
CA LEU A 60 -11.33 -10.88 6.58
C LEU A 60 -10.71 -10.85 7.97
N SER A 61 -9.65 -11.63 8.18
CA SER A 61 -8.93 -11.66 9.45
C SER A 61 -7.45 -11.36 9.24
N MET A 62 -6.90 -10.55 10.13
CA MET A 62 -5.48 -10.27 10.21
C MET A 62 -5.01 -10.44 11.65
N LEU A 63 -4.02 -11.31 11.84
CA LEU A 63 -3.35 -11.54 13.12
C LEU A 63 -1.85 -11.49 12.92
N ALA A 64 -1.11 -11.11 13.96
CA ALA A 64 0.34 -11.11 13.95
C ALA A 64 0.89 -11.93 15.12
N TYR A 65 2.01 -12.60 14.91
CA TYR A 65 2.67 -13.44 15.91
C TYR A 65 4.18 -13.17 15.92
N ASP A 66 4.83 -13.44 17.04
CA ASP A 66 6.29 -13.53 17.07
C ASP A 66 6.73 -14.71 16.22
N TYR A 67 7.46 -14.42 15.15
CA TYR A 67 7.91 -15.44 14.21
C TYR A 67 8.86 -16.45 14.85
N ASP A 68 9.78 -15.99 15.70
CA ASP A 68 10.79 -16.86 16.29
C ASP A 68 10.13 -17.78 17.35
N ALA A 69 9.13 -17.28 18.09
CA ALA A 69 8.31 -18.11 18.98
C ALA A 69 7.44 -19.12 18.21
N ALA A 70 6.77 -18.70 17.13
CA ALA A 70 5.94 -19.56 16.29
C ALA A 70 6.75 -20.64 15.56
N ALA A 71 7.99 -20.37 15.19
CA ALA A 71 8.86 -21.34 14.53
C ALA A 71 9.38 -22.42 15.49
N VAL A 72 9.56 -22.09 16.77
CA VAL A 72 10.03 -23.02 17.82
C VAL A 72 8.88 -23.81 18.44
N GLY A 73 7.68 -23.22 18.50
CA GLY A 73 6.48 -23.76 19.13
C GLY A 73 5.91 -24.98 18.42
N ARG A 74 6.49 -26.15 18.62
CA ARG A 74 5.90 -27.42 18.14
C ARG A 74 4.75 -27.95 18.99
N ASN A 75 4.48 -27.37 20.18
CA ASN A 75 3.41 -27.81 21.10
C ASN A 75 2.91 -26.71 22.07
N GLN A 76 3.19 -25.43 21.81
CA GLN A 76 2.74 -24.31 22.66
C GLN A 76 1.87 -23.36 21.87
N SER A 77 0.73 -22.96 22.43
CA SER A 77 -0.13 -21.92 21.85
C SER A 77 0.62 -20.59 21.86
N VAL A 78 0.83 -20.02 20.67
CA VAL A 78 1.46 -18.70 20.53
C VAL A 78 0.36 -17.65 20.52
N GLU A 79 0.43 -16.70 21.44
CA GLU A 79 -0.51 -15.60 21.54
C GLU A 79 -0.31 -14.58 20.40
N ALA A 80 -1.41 -14.00 19.93
CA ALA A 80 -1.36 -12.94 18.94
C ALA A 80 -0.78 -11.65 19.54
N LEU A 81 0.04 -10.95 18.77
CA LEU A 81 0.60 -9.66 19.11
C LEU A 81 -0.48 -8.58 19.01
N SER A 82 -0.51 -7.68 20.00
CA SER A 82 -1.30 -6.45 19.92
C SER A 82 -0.58 -5.41 19.07
N VAL A 83 -1.33 -4.52 18.43
CA VAL A 83 -0.78 -3.45 17.58
C VAL A 83 -1.25 -2.09 18.07
N SER A 84 -0.38 -1.09 17.93
CA SER A 84 -0.68 0.31 18.20
C SER A 84 -0.31 1.15 16.99
N PHE A 85 -1.31 1.81 16.42
CA PHE A 85 -1.17 2.66 15.23
C PHE A 85 -0.88 4.14 15.56
N GLY A 86 -0.68 4.47 16.85
CA GLY A 86 -0.50 5.85 17.28
C GLY A 86 -1.78 6.68 17.11
N SER A 87 -1.71 7.75 16.31
CA SER A 87 -2.86 8.59 15.95
C SER A 87 -3.59 8.13 14.69
N ASP A 88 -3.02 7.17 13.95
CA ASP A 88 -3.58 6.65 12.71
C ASP A 88 -4.47 5.42 12.96
N SER A 89 -5.10 4.92 11.90
CA SER A 89 -5.89 3.69 11.90
C SER A 89 -5.47 2.78 10.74
N MET A 90 -5.67 1.48 10.91
CA MET A 90 -5.58 0.54 9.80
C MET A 90 -6.87 0.61 9.00
N THR A 91 -6.75 0.61 7.67
CA THR A 91 -7.91 0.66 6.78
C THR A 91 -8.11 -0.70 6.11
N ILE A 92 -9.35 -1.16 6.03
CA ILE A 92 -9.76 -2.39 5.34
C ILE A 92 -10.66 -1.98 4.18
N GLN A 93 -10.22 -2.25 2.95
CA GLN A 93 -10.98 -1.96 1.75
C GLN A 93 -11.72 -3.22 1.29
N PHE A 94 -13.03 -3.26 1.53
CA PHE A 94 -13.87 -4.29 0.93
C PHE A 94 -14.14 -3.95 -0.54
N ALA A 95 -14.41 -4.97 -1.35
CA ALA A 95 -14.88 -4.78 -2.72
C ALA A 95 -16.13 -3.90 -2.73
N GLU A 96 -16.29 -3.08 -3.77
CA GLU A 96 -17.43 -2.18 -3.90
C GLU A 96 -18.73 -2.97 -3.74
N GLN A 97 -19.46 -2.62 -2.69
CA GLN A 97 -20.78 -3.16 -2.45
C GLN A 97 -21.78 -2.35 -3.26
N GLY A 98 -22.82 -3.03 -3.76
CA GLY A 98 -23.93 -2.38 -4.45
C GLY A 98 -24.64 -1.33 -3.57
N PRO A 99 -25.67 -0.66 -4.08
CA PRO A 99 -26.38 0.35 -3.30
C PRO A 99 -26.88 -0.22 -1.97
N GLY A 100 -26.49 0.40 -0.84
CA GLY A 100 -26.83 -0.08 0.50
C GLY A 100 -26.19 0.73 1.61
N SER A 101 -26.68 0.52 2.84
CA SER A 101 -26.04 1.04 4.06
C SER A 101 -25.27 -0.10 4.71
N PHE A 102 -23.94 0.01 4.70
CA PHE A 102 -23.04 -1.00 5.25
C PHE A 102 -22.42 -0.50 6.56
N MET A 103 -22.14 -1.41 7.47
CA MET A 103 -21.44 -1.11 8.72
C MET A 103 -20.27 -2.07 8.90
N CYS A 104 -19.28 -1.68 9.68
CA CYS A 104 -18.11 -2.49 9.95
C CYS A 104 -18.36 -3.30 11.22
N ALA A 105 -18.36 -4.63 11.10
CA ALA A 105 -18.40 -5.52 12.25
C ALA A 105 -17.00 -6.05 12.53
N SER A 106 -16.62 -6.05 13.81
CA SER A 106 -15.50 -6.83 14.33
C SER A 106 -16.00 -8.04 15.10
N PHE A 107 -15.26 -9.14 14.99
CA PHE A 107 -15.56 -10.41 15.65
C PHE A 107 -14.45 -10.73 16.63
N ASP A 108 -14.86 -10.94 17.87
CA ASP A 108 -14.05 -11.51 18.95
C ASP A 108 -14.58 -12.91 19.30
N MET A 109 -13.82 -13.70 20.05
CA MET A 109 -14.15 -15.10 20.36
C MET A 109 -15.54 -15.27 20.97
N ASN A 110 -16.05 -14.25 21.67
CA ASN A 110 -17.34 -14.29 22.36
C ASN A 110 -18.27 -13.11 22.03
N SER A 111 -17.86 -12.17 21.17
CA SER A 111 -18.63 -10.95 20.94
C SER A 111 -18.52 -10.44 19.52
N VAL A 112 -19.58 -9.80 19.05
CA VAL A 112 -19.62 -9.09 17.77
C VAL A 112 -19.83 -7.63 18.10
N ASN A 113 -18.88 -6.80 17.68
CA ASN A 113 -18.96 -5.36 17.88
C ASN A 113 -19.23 -4.70 16.54
N VAL A 114 -20.42 -4.10 16.39
CA VAL A 114 -20.81 -3.42 15.15
C VAL A 114 -20.54 -1.94 15.32
N THR A 115 -19.67 -1.41 14.47
CA THR A 115 -19.28 0.00 14.46
C THR A 115 -19.74 0.67 13.17
N TYR A 116 -20.33 1.85 13.32
CA TYR A 116 -20.78 2.66 12.20
C TYR A 116 -19.62 3.52 11.70
N ASN A 117 -18.88 3.06 10.67
CA ASN A 117 -17.89 3.93 10.03
C ASN A 117 -17.43 3.51 8.61
N PRO A 118 -18.31 3.35 7.60
CA PRO A 118 -17.83 3.24 6.22
C PRO A 118 -17.50 4.64 5.67
N PHE A 119 -16.27 5.12 5.83
CA PHE A 119 -15.82 6.21 4.95
C PHE A 119 -15.56 5.61 3.57
N GLN A 120 -16.42 5.92 2.58
CA GLN A 120 -16.23 5.49 1.18
C GLN A 120 -16.12 3.96 1.00
N GLY A 121 -16.85 3.17 1.79
CA GLY A 121 -16.82 1.70 1.67
C GLY A 121 -15.61 1.01 2.31
N ALA A 122 -14.83 1.73 3.12
CA ALA A 122 -13.69 1.20 3.87
C ALA A 122 -13.94 1.23 5.38
N CYS A 123 -13.42 0.23 6.09
CA CYS A 123 -13.44 0.17 7.55
C CYS A 123 -12.13 0.72 8.14
N GLN A 124 -12.24 1.64 9.09
CA GLN A 124 -11.10 2.06 9.90
C GLN A 124 -11.10 1.32 11.23
N VAL A 125 -9.99 0.65 11.53
CA VAL A 125 -9.85 -0.21 12.70
C VAL A 125 -8.57 0.12 13.45
N SER A 126 -8.63 0.01 14.78
CA SER A 126 -7.52 0.35 15.68
C SER A 126 -6.72 -0.86 16.16
N GLU A 127 -7.09 -2.06 15.73
CA GLU A 127 -6.50 -3.32 16.18
C GLU A 127 -6.46 -4.37 15.06
N PHE A 128 -5.67 -5.43 15.30
CA PHE A 128 -5.73 -6.66 14.52
C PHE A 128 -6.87 -7.54 15.02
N GLY A 129 -7.50 -8.27 14.11
CA GLY A 129 -8.71 -9.02 14.41
C GLY A 129 -9.41 -9.51 13.16
N THR A 130 -10.68 -9.83 13.32
CA THR A 130 -11.55 -10.37 12.28
C THR A 130 -12.68 -9.40 11.99
N PHE A 131 -12.91 -9.10 10.72
CA PHE A 131 -13.79 -8.01 10.28
C PHE A 131 -14.64 -8.40 9.08
N ALA A 132 -15.83 -7.82 8.98
CA ALA A 132 -16.71 -7.93 7.82
C ALA A 132 -17.61 -6.71 7.68
N LEU A 133 -18.20 -6.51 6.50
CA LEU A 133 -19.32 -5.61 6.31
C LEU A 133 -20.62 -6.31 6.67
N VAL A 134 -21.47 -5.58 7.38
CA VAL A 134 -22.81 -6.01 7.76
C VAL A 134 -23.85 -5.01 7.28
N SER A 135 -25.06 -5.50 7.04
CA SER A 135 -26.22 -4.69 6.70
C SER A 135 -27.40 -5.09 7.56
N ASN A 136 -28.36 -4.18 7.75
CA ASN A 136 -29.58 -4.49 8.47
C ASN A 136 -30.49 -5.34 7.58
N SER A 137 -30.92 -6.51 8.07
CA SER A 137 -31.80 -7.45 7.36
C SER A 137 -33.09 -6.80 6.84
N SER A 138 -33.70 -5.87 7.60
CA SER A 138 -34.92 -5.15 7.20
C SER A 138 -34.74 -4.20 5.99
N LEU A 139 -33.49 -3.91 5.62
CA LEU A 139 -33.16 -3.15 4.41
C LEU A 139 -32.93 -4.06 3.20
N LEU A 140 -32.63 -5.34 3.40
CA LEU A 140 -32.43 -6.31 2.32
C LEU A 140 -33.74 -6.85 1.76
N GLU A 141 -34.79 -6.92 2.58
CA GLU A 141 -36.15 -7.31 2.13
C GLU A 141 -36.87 -6.23 1.30
N ARG A 142 -36.31 -5.02 1.19
CA ARG A 142 -36.85 -3.95 0.31
C ARG A 142 -36.28 -3.98 -1.11
N GLY A 143 -35.80 -5.14 -1.57
CA GLY A 143 -35.69 -5.43 -3.00
C GLY A 143 -37.07 -5.42 -3.68
N PRO A 144 -37.18 -5.09 -4.97
CA PRO A 144 -38.43 -4.67 -5.59
C PRO A 144 -39.42 -5.85 -5.62
N ALA A 145 -40.33 -5.90 -4.66
CA ALA A 145 -41.56 -6.63 -4.83
C ALA A 145 -42.24 -6.04 -6.06
N SER A 146 -42.38 -6.84 -7.11
CA SER A 146 -43.33 -6.64 -8.18
C SER A 146 -44.71 -6.35 -7.59
N ALA A 147 -45.00 -5.07 -7.37
CA ALA A 147 -46.35 -4.58 -7.19
C ALA A 147 -46.82 -4.11 -8.56
N THR A 148 -47.34 -5.04 -9.34
CA THR A 148 -48.30 -4.74 -10.40
C THR A 148 -49.52 -4.12 -9.73
N THR A 149 -49.54 -2.79 -9.60
CA THR A 149 -50.77 -2.05 -9.34
C THR A 149 -50.75 -0.76 -10.14
N THR A 150 -51.30 -0.84 -11.34
CA THR A 150 -51.88 0.28 -12.06
C THR A 150 -52.88 0.98 -11.14
N VAL A 151 -52.70 2.26 -10.80
CA VAL A 151 -53.70 3.34 -10.79
C VAL A 151 -53.02 4.67 -10.45
N SER A 152 -52.97 5.55 -11.45
CA SER A 152 -53.12 7.00 -11.46
C SER A 152 -53.03 7.79 -10.13
N GLY A 153 -52.17 8.82 -10.09
CA GLY A 153 -52.38 9.97 -9.19
C GLY A 153 -51.14 10.78 -8.80
N ASN A 154 -50.88 11.84 -9.57
CA ASN A 154 -50.29 13.12 -9.16
C ASN A 154 -48.88 13.19 -8.53
N LEU A 155 -47.94 13.59 -9.39
CA LEU A 155 -46.75 14.36 -9.01
C LEU A 155 -47.15 15.73 -8.45
N PRO A 156 -46.38 16.29 -7.51
CA PRO A 156 -45.80 17.60 -7.82
C PRO A 156 -44.28 17.62 -7.67
N SER A 157 -43.66 17.93 -8.81
CA SER A 157 -42.44 18.72 -9.01
C SER A 157 -41.58 19.04 -7.77
N SER A 158 -40.36 18.51 -7.77
CA SER A 158 -39.16 19.21 -7.29
C SER A 158 -37.93 18.71 -8.06
N PRO A 159 -37.51 19.35 -9.17
CA PRO A 159 -36.29 18.98 -9.87
C PRO A 159 -35.10 19.73 -9.28
N SER A 160 -34.45 19.17 -8.26
CA SER A 160 -33.08 19.58 -7.91
C SER A 160 -32.10 18.58 -8.49
N HIS A 161 -31.95 18.59 -9.82
CA HIS A 161 -30.78 18.00 -10.44
C HIS A 161 -30.07 19.06 -11.27
N ARG A 162 -29.00 19.59 -10.67
CA ARG A 162 -27.80 20.04 -11.37
C ARG A 162 -27.19 18.86 -12.14
N TRP A 163 -27.94 18.31 -13.11
CA TRP A 163 -27.53 17.20 -14.01
C TRP A 163 -26.77 17.75 -15.20
N LYS A 164 -26.98 19.03 -15.52
CA LYS A 164 -26.31 19.68 -16.63
C LYS A 164 -24.93 20.13 -16.14
N ILE A 165 -23.87 19.66 -16.82
CA ILE A 165 -22.45 19.58 -16.43
C ILE A 165 -22.23 18.25 -15.68
N VAL A 166 -21.93 17.12 -16.34
CA VAL A 166 -20.71 16.86 -17.12
C VAL A 166 -21.03 15.90 -18.27
N VAL A 167 -21.37 16.45 -19.43
CA VAL A 167 -21.08 15.81 -20.71
C VAL A 167 -19.94 16.62 -21.30
N GLY A 168 -18.73 16.05 -21.27
CA GLY A 168 -17.55 16.61 -21.92
C GLY A 168 -16.32 16.75 -21.02
N SER A 169 -15.71 15.65 -20.57
CA SER A 169 -14.25 15.67 -20.26
C SER A 169 -13.66 14.25 -20.16
N VAL A 170 -13.75 13.47 -21.25
CA VAL A 170 -12.77 12.37 -21.46
C VAL A 170 -11.66 12.82 -22.41
N VAL A 171 -11.92 13.84 -23.24
CA VAL A 171 -10.90 14.46 -24.11
C VAL A 171 -9.96 15.40 -23.33
N GLY A 172 -10.48 16.07 -22.29
CA GLY A 172 -9.72 17.05 -21.50
C GLY A 172 -8.59 16.40 -20.68
N VAL A 173 -8.83 15.24 -20.07
CA VAL A 173 -7.82 14.56 -19.24
C VAL A 173 -6.67 14.01 -20.10
N VAL A 174 -6.98 13.45 -21.28
CA VAL A 174 -5.95 12.97 -22.20
C VAL A 174 -5.15 14.14 -22.78
N ALA A 175 -5.80 15.23 -23.20
CA ALA A 175 -5.11 16.41 -23.71
C ALA A 175 -4.25 17.09 -22.64
N THR A 176 -4.74 17.20 -21.40
CA THR A 176 -3.97 17.79 -20.29
C THR A 176 -2.80 16.90 -19.88
N LEU A 177 -2.96 15.58 -19.78
CA LEU A 177 -1.85 14.66 -19.53
C LEU A 177 -0.80 14.69 -20.63
N ALA A 178 -1.22 14.72 -21.90
CA ALA A 178 -0.31 14.82 -23.03
C ALA A 178 0.48 16.15 -22.99
N LEU A 179 -0.19 17.26 -22.70
CA LEU A 179 0.43 18.59 -22.65
C LEU A 179 1.40 18.70 -21.47
N VAL A 180 1.03 18.19 -20.29
CA VAL A 180 1.92 18.11 -19.11
C VAL A 180 3.13 17.21 -19.38
N GLY A 181 2.92 16.05 -20.03
CA GLY A 181 3.99 15.14 -20.42
C GLY A 181 4.99 15.79 -21.38
N LEU A 182 4.50 16.50 -22.40
CA LEU A 182 5.35 17.24 -23.35
C LEU A 182 6.15 18.35 -22.66
N PHE A 183 5.53 19.11 -21.74
CA PHE A 183 6.23 20.14 -20.96
C PHE A 183 7.34 19.54 -20.07
N ALA A 184 7.07 18.44 -19.37
CA ALA A 184 8.05 17.77 -18.52
C ALA A 184 9.21 17.19 -19.35
N CYS A 185 8.91 16.54 -20.48
CA CYS A 185 9.93 16.06 -21.42
C CYS A 185 10.76 17.21 -22.00
N GLY A 186 10.13 18.32 -22.38
CA GLY A 186 10.82 19.51 -22.88
C GLY A 186 11.76 20.10 -21.83
N PHE A 187 11.29 20.29 -20.60
CA PHE A 187 12.08 20.87 -19.51
C PHE A 187 13.26 19.97 -19.11
N THR A 188 13.04 18.65 -19.02
CA THR A 188 14.12 17.70 -18.71
C THR A 188 15.12 17.60 -19.86
N SER A 189 14.67 17.62 -21.11
CA SER A 189 15.54 17.63 -22.30
C SER A 189 16.35 18.92 -22.38
N TYR A 190 15.76 20.08 -22.07
CA TYR A 190 16.48 21.35 -21.97
C TYR A 190 17.53 21.30 -20.86
N ARG A 191 17.17 20.81 -19.66
CA ARG A 191 18.12 20.61 -18.56
C ARG A 191 19.22 19.61 -18.89
N ARG A 192 18.94 18.57 -19.66
CA ARG A 192 19.94 17.61 -20.14
C ARG A 192 20.85 18.27 -21.18
N LYS A 193 20.30 19.01 -22.14
CA LYS A 193 21.08 19.76 -23.15
C LYS A 193 21.97 20.82 -22.52
N THR A 194 21.51 21.56 -21.51
CA THR A 194 22.35 22.52 -20.79
C THR A 194 23.44 21.83 -19.96
N LYS A 195 23.14 20.66 -19.38
CA LYS A 195 24.17 19.83 -18.73
C LYS A 195 25.20 19.27 -19.72
N PHE A 196 24.77 18.80 -20.89
CA PHE A 196 25.67 18.31 -21.94
C PHE A 196 26.53 19.45 -22.53
N ALA A 197 25.96 20.64 -22.77
CA ALA A 197 26.72 21.80 -23.21
C ALA A 197 27.76 22.25 -22.17
N ARG A 198 27.42 22.15 -20.88
CA ARG A 198 28.35 22.41 -19.79
C ARG A 198 29.42 21.32 -19.65
N MET A 199 29.07 20.06 -19.93
CA MET A 199 30.01 18.93 -19.90
C MET A 199 31.01 18.95 -21.06
N GLN A 200 30.62 19.42 -22.24
CA GLN A 200 31.56 19.59 -23.36
C GLN A 200 32.60 20.69 -23.07
N TYR A 201 32.20 21.78 -22.41
CA TYR A 201 33.13 22.84 -22.02
C TYR A 201 34.24 22.36 -21.05
N TYR A 202 33.89 21.52 -20.06
CA TYR A 202 34.87 20.95 -19.13
C TYR A 202 35.67 19.77 -19.72
N ALA A 203 35.17 19.10 -20.75
CA ALA A 203 35.92 18.05 -21.45
C ALA A 203 36.96 18.63 -22.42
N ASP A 204 36.67 19.76 -23.08
CA ASP A 204 37.64 20.45 -23.95
C ASP A 204 38.70 21.25 -23.17
N HIS A 205 38.42 21.64 -21.91
CA HIS A 205 39.35 22.40 -21.07
C HIS A 205 39.92 21.59 -19.89
N GLY A 206 39.53 20.32 -19.75
CA GLY A 206 39.98 19.40 -18.72
C GLY A 206 41.19 18.59 -19.17
N GLU A 207 42.34 19.25 -19.18
CA GLU A 207 43.69 18.67 -19.10
C GLU A 207 44.17 17.83 -20.30
N THR A 208 45.14 18.40 -21.01
CA THR A 208 46.10 17.70 -21.86
C THR A 208 46.93 16.72 -21.04
N LEU A 209 46.40 15.54 -20.72
CA LEU A 209 47.25 14.42 -20.32
C LEU A 209 48.10 14.03 -21.53
N GLN A 210 49.41 14.22 -21.42
CA GLN A 210 50.38 13.89 -22.45
C GLN A 210 50.21 12.43 -22.92
N THR A 211 49.67 12.25 -24.12
CA THR A 211 49.68 10.95 -24.80
C THR A 211 50.93 10.87 -25.66
N THR A 212 51.85 9.97 -25.34
CA THR A 212 53.00 9.67 -26.19
C THR A 212 52.64 8.54 -27.15
N THR A 213 52.71 8.79 -28.45
CA THR A 213 52.44 7.81 -29.51
C THR A 213 53.63 6.86 -29.64
N VAL A 214 53.41 5.55 -29.42
CA VAL A 214 54.41 4.51 -29.72
C VAL A 214 53.87 3.67 -30.87
N GLY A 215 54.34 3.95 -32.09
CA GLY A 215 53.85 3.29 -33.31
C GLY A 215 52.40 3.62 -33.65
N ASN A 216 51.66 2.66 -34.25
CA ASN A 216 50.29 2.87 -34.75
C ASN A 216 49.18 2.68 -33.68
N SER A 217 49.51 2.72 -32.39
CA SER A 217 48.54 2.61 -31.29
C SER A 217 48.83 3.65 -30.21
N ARG A 218 47.77 4.27 -29.66
CA ARG A 218 47.85 5.22 -28.54
C ARG A 218 47.44 4.51 -27.26
N VAL A 219 48.31 4.49 -26.27
CA VAL A 219 48.05 3.91 -24.95
C VAL A 219 48.48 4.89 -23.85
N PRO A 220 47.78 4.95 -22.71
CA PRO A 220 48.12 5.84 -21.60
C PRO A 220 49.48 5.47 -21.00
N ALA A 221 50.38 6.45 -20.86
CA ALA A 221 51.68 6.23 -20.24
C ALA A 221 51.54 6.26 -18.71
N ALA A 222 51.72 5.10 -18.07
CA ALA A 222 51.89 5.04 -16.62
C ALA A 222 53.27 5.59 -16.25
N GLY A 223 53.32 6.60 -15.38
CA GLY A 223 54.57 7.13 -14.85
C GLY A 223 55.38 6.03 -14.17
N SER A 224 56.63 5.85 -14.62
CA SER A 224 57.57 4.86 -14.10
C SER A 224 57.80 5.08 -12.60
N THR A 225 57.16 4.24 -11.77
CA THR A 225 57.50 4.13 -10.35
C THR A 225 58.44 2.95 -10.19
N ARG A 226 59.74 3.23 -10.19
CA ARG A 226 60.79 2.26 -9.81
C ARG A 226 60.57 1.85 -8.35
N THR A 227 60.16 0.60 -8.11
CA THR A 227 60.31 -0.04 -6.81
C THR A 227 61.70 -0.68 -6.76
N LEU A 228 62.63 -0.08 -6.04
CA LEU A 228 63.90 -0.73 -5.69
C LEU A 228 63.64 -1.70 -4.53
N SER A 229 63.89 -2.98 -4.76
CA SER A 229 63.91 -4.01 -3.72
C SER A 229 65.26 -3.99 -2.98
N SER A 230 65.25 -3.85 -1.66
CA SER A 230 66.39 -4.22 -0.82
C SER A 230 65.95 -5.22 0.25
N ILE A 231 66.18 -6.50 -0.06
CA ILE A 231 66.26 -7.59 0.92
C ILE A 231 67.72 -7.64 1.41
N VAL A 232 67.88 -7.99 2.70
CA VAL A 232 69.13 -8.28 3.47
C VAL A 232 69.80 -7.10 4.19
N LYS A 233 69.56 -7.03 5.51
CA LYS A 233 70.56 -7.02 6.61
C LYS A 233 69.84 -7.51 7.87
N GLU A 234 70.01 -8.78 8.22
CA GLU A 234 70.99 -9.22 9.22
C GLU A 234 70.57 -8.79 10.65
N TYR A 235 69.86 -9.68 11.34
CA TYR A 235 69.74 -9.66 12.79
C TYR A 235 70.40 -10.93 13.32
N SER A 236 71.69 -10.79 13.60
CA SER A 236 72.43 -11.58 14.57
C SER A 236 72.45 -10.76 15.85
N GLY A 237 71.81 -11.25 16.89
CA GLY A 237 71.73 -10.63 18.22
C GLY A 237 70.89 -11.50 19.13
#